data_AF-A0A2H6LG07-F1
#
_entry.id   AF-A0A2H6LG07-F1
#
_cell.length_a   1.000
_cell.length_b   1.000
_cell.length_c   1.000
_cell.angle_alpha   90.00
_cell.angle_beta   90.00
_cell.angle_gamma   90.00
#
_symmetry.space_group_name_H-M   'P 1'
#
loop_
_entity.id
_entity.type
_entity.pdbx_description
1 polymer ?
#
loop_
_entity_poly.entity_id
_entity_poly.type
_entity_poly.pdbx_seq_one_letter_code
_entity_poly.pdbx_strand_id
1 'polypeptide(L)'
;MKEAEAAVSAQNYALAAKKLQEARQVYNQLSNFYQELNSSFSGIDLRVSDSQRQKALLTAQKRDEATYQLALVHRAQNQPELAVPLLIQIVKSQNPTRDLGKKAYQQLFELGFVDTPYPRQGSGGSTSQK
;
A
#
# COMPACT_ATOMS: atom_id res chain seq x y z
N MET A 1 3.50 -13.29 0.07
CA MET A 1 2.07 -12.89 0.10
C MET A 1 1.14 -14.08 0.26
N LYS A 2 1.18 -15.11 -0.61
CA LYS A 2 0.33 -16.31 -0.49
C LYS A 2 0.31 -16.98 0.90
N GLU A 3 1.46 -17.10 1.56
CA GLU A 3 1.54 -17.66 2.93
C GLU A 3 0.81 -16.79 3.97
N ALA A 4 0.86 -15.46 3.82
CA ALA A 4 0.13 -14.55 4.70
C ALA A 4 -1.38 -14.64 4.46
N GLU A 5 -1.81 -14.70 3.20
CA GLU A 5 -3.23 -14.89 2.83
C GLU A 5 -3.77 -16.21 3.39
N ALA A 6 -3.00 -17.29 3.32
CA ALA A 6 -3.35 -18.57 3.93
C ALA A 6 -3.42 -18.47 5.47
N ALA A 7 -2.49 -17.78 6.11
CA ALA A 7 -2.50 -17.57 7.56
C ALA A 7 -3.71 -16.73 8.02
N VAL A 8 -4.09 -15.68 7.28
CA VAL A 8 -5.31 -14.90 7.54
C VAL A 8 -6.55 -15.78 7.41
N SER A 9 -6.61 -16.60 6.36
CA SER A 9 -7.74 -17.52 6.12
C SER A 9 -7.86 -18.59 7.23
N ALA A 10 -6.72 -19.01 7.78
CA ALA A 10 -6.63 -19.90 8.93
C ALA A 10 -6.74 -19.20 10.30
N GLN A 11 -7.07 -17.90 10.32
CA GLN A 11 -7.13 -17.06 11.53
C GLN A 11 -5.82 -17.03 12.36
N ASN A 12 -4.69 -17.41 11.77
CA ASN A 12 -3.37 -17.30 12.37
C ASN A 12 -2.80 -15.89 12.13
N TYR A 13 -3.40 -14.91 12.81
CA TYR A 13 -3.08 -13.51 12.64
C TYR A 13 -1.64 -13.15 13.06
N ALA A 14 -1.09 -13.85 14.06
CA ALA A 14 0.30 -13.65 14.48
C ALA A 14 1.30 -14.03 13.37
N LEU A 15 1.11 -15.19 12.74
CA LEU A 15 1.94 -15.60 11.61
C LEU A 15 1.73 -14.70 10.39
N ALA A 16 0.47 -14.34 10.10
CA ALA A 16 0.15 -13.42 9.02
C ALA A 16 0.85 -12.07 9.20
N ALA A 17 0.77 -11.46 10.38
CA ALA A 17 1.42 -10.20 10.69
C ALA A 17 2.93 -10.27 10.48
N LYS A 18 3.58 -11.31 11.00
CA LYS A 18 5.02 -11.53 10.82
C LYS A 18 5.41 -11.63 9.35
N LYS A 19 4.71 -12.46 8.57
CA LYS A 19 4.98 -12.67 7.15
C LYS A 19 4.75 -11.41 6.30
N LEU A 20 3.74 -10.61 6.65
CA LEU A 20 3.46 -9.35 5.98
C LEU A 20 4.49 -8.27 6.32
N GLN A 21 4.97 -8.24 7.57
CA GLN A 21 6.06 -7.36 7.98
C GLN A 21 7.36 -7.69 7.24
N GLU A 22 7.73 -8.97 7.17
CA GLU A 22 8.89 -9.44 6.39
C GLU A 22 8.75 -9.08 4.91
N ALA A 23 7.58 -9.34 4.30
CA ALA A 23 7.31 -8.98 2.92
C ALA A 23 7.45 -7.48 2.67
N ARG A 24 6.94 -6.63 3.59
CA ARG A 24 7.08 -5.17 3.50
C ARG A 24 8.55 -4.74 3.52
N GLN A 25 9.36 -5.33 4.40
CA GLN A 25 10.79 -5.03 4.48
C GLN A 25 11.52 -5.41 3.18
N VAL A 26 11.28 -6.63 2.67
CA VAL A 26 11.89 -7.12 1.43
C VAL A 26 11.49 -6.25 0.23
N TYR A 27 10.21 -5.91 0.08
CA TYR A 27 9.77 -5.06 -1.03
C TYR A 27 10.33 -3.63 -0.91
N ASN A 28 10.45 -3.09 0.29
CA ASN A 28 11.08 -1.78 0.47
C ASN A 28 12.55 -1.80 0.02
N GLN A 29 13.31 -2.80 0.47
CA GLN A 29 14.72 -2.95 0.09
C GLN A 29 14.87 -3.14 -1.43
N LEU A 30 14.06 -4.01 -2.04
CA LEU A 30 14.11 -4.27 -3.47
C LEU A 30 13.73 -3.04 -4.30
N SER A 31 12.75 -2.24 -3.86
CA SER A 31 12.38 -0.99 -4.52
C SER A 31 13.54 0.01 -4.50
N ASN A 32 14.22 0.15 -3.36
CA ASN A 32 15.41 0.98 -3.23
C ASN A 32 16.54 0.51 -4.16
N PHE A 33 16.82 -0.79 -4.24
CA PHE A 33 17.83 -1.32 -5.17
C PHE A 33 17.51 -1.01 -6.64
N TYR A 34 16.24 -1.10 -7.05
CA TYR A 34 15.87 -0.67 -8.40
C TYR A 34 16.02 0.84 -8.63
N GLN A 35 15.83 1.67 -7.59
CA GLN A 35 16.11 3.11 -7.68
C GLN A 35 17.61 3.40 -7.81
N GLU A 36 18.46 2.68 -7.07
CA GLU A 36 19.92 2.77 -7.16
C GLU A 36 20.42 2.36 -8.56
N LEU A 37 19.86 1.28 -9.12
CA LEU A 37 20.16 0.87 -10.49
C LEU A 37 19.65 1.89 -11.51
N ASN A 38 18.43 2.41 -11.36
CA ASN A 38 17.92 3.49 -12.22
C ASN A 38 18.89 4.68 -12.24
N SER A 39 19.38 5.09 -11.07
CA SER A 39 20.31 6.20 -10.92
C SER A 39 21.64 5.91 -11.61
N SER A 40 22.16 4.69 -11.46
CA SER A 40 23.43 4.25 -12.08
C SER A 40 23.42 4.27 -13.61
N PHE A 41 22.25 4.07 -14.24
CA PHE A 41 22.11 4.09 -15.70
C PHE A 41 21.55 5.41 -16.25
N SER A 42 21.20 6.38 -15.38
CA SER A 42 20.64 7.66 -15.81
C SER A 42 21.66 8.48 -16.60
N GLY A 43 21.25 8.93 -17.79
CA GLY A 43 22.15 9.64 -18.72
C GLY A 43 23.14 8.75 -19.48
N ILE A 44 23.20 7.44 -19.18
CA ILE A 44 24.03 6.46 -19.88
C ILE A 44 23.17 5.62 -20.82
N ASP A 45 22.16 4.94 -20.28
CA ASP A 45 21.20 4.15 -21.04
C ASP A 45 19.78 4.42 -20.53
N LEU A 46 19.04 5.22 -21.29
CA LEU A 46 17.68 5.62 -20.96
C LEU A 46 16.73 4.41 -20.87
N ARG A 47 16.91 3.39 -21.73
CA ARG A 47 16.02 2.22 -21.74
C ARG A 47 16.23 1.37 -20.49
N VAL A 48 17.49 1.15 -20.11
CA VAL A 48 17.83 0.43 -18.88
C VAL A 48 17.34 1.22 -17.67
N SER A 49 17.63 2.53 -17.61
CA SER A 49 17.17 3.41 -16.54
C SER A 49 15.64 3.34 -16.37
N ASP A 50 14.87 3.50 -17.45
CA ASP A 50 13.40 3.43 -17.40
C ASP A 50 12.88 2.06 -16.96
N SER A 51 13.53 0.97 -17.39
CA SER A 51 13.17 -0.38 -16.94
C SER A 51 13.31 -0.53 -15.41
N GLN A 52 14.39 -0.01 -14.82
CA GLN A 52 14.56 -0.09 -13.37
C GLN A 52 13.60 0.85 -12.63
N ARG A 53 13.30 2.03 -13.20
CA ARG A 53 12.26 2.93 -12.66
C ARG A 53 10.90 2.24 -12.56
N GLN A 54 10.50 1.53 -13.62
CA GLN A 54 9.25 0.77 -13.64
C GLN A 54 9.24 -0.34 -12.59
N LYS A 55 10.35 -1.09 -12.46
CA LYS A 55 10.47 -2.13 -11.43
C LYS A 55 10.40 -1.55 -10.02
N ALA A 56 11.10 -0.43 -9.75
CA ALA A 56 11.03 0.26 -8.47
C ALA A 56 9.58 0.62 -8.10
N LEU A 57 8.81 1.14 -9.05
CA LEU A 57 7.40 1.48 -8.87
C LEU A 57 6.54 0.24 -8.59
N LEU A 58 6.67 -0.82 -9.40
CA LEU A 58 5.92 -2.07 -9.22
C LEU A 58 6.24 -2.73 -7.86
N THR A 59 7.50 -2.69 -7.45
CA THR A 59 7.91 -3.23 -6.14
C THR A 59 7.39 -2.36 -4.99
N ALA A 60 7.38 -1.04 -5.13
CA ALA A 60 6.77 -0.14 -4.14
C ALA A 60 5.26 -0.38 -4.00
N GLN A 61 4.56 -0.68 -5.09
CA GLN A 61 3.15 -1.07 -5.04
C GLN A 61 2.95 -2.36 -4.24
N LYS A 62 3.77 -3.39 -4.45
CA LYS A 62 3.72 -4.63 -3.65
C LYS A 62 4.02 -4.40 -2.16
N ARG A 63 4.95 -3.47 -1.85
CA ARG A 63 5.20 -3.03 -0.47
C ARG A 63 3.92 -2.45 0.14
N ASP A 64 3.24 -1.57 -0.58
CA ASP A 64 2.03 -0.91 -0.08
C ASP A 64 0.85 -1.88 0.04
N GLU A 65 0.72 -2.85 -0.86
CA GLU A 65 -0.24 -3.96 -0.73
C GLU A 65 0.02 -4.79 0.54
N ALA A 66 1.27 -5.19 0.79
CA ALA A 66 1.65 -5.90 2.01
C ALA A 66 1.38 -5.06 3.27
N THR A 67 1.62 -3.76 3.19
CA THR A 67 1.33 -2.79 4.26
C THR A 67 -0.17 -2.73 4.55
N TYR A 68 -1.00 -2.74 3.50
CA TYR A 68 -2.45 -2.69 3.64
C TYR A 68 -2.98 -3.95 4.31
N GLN A 69 -2.55 -5.11 3.84
CA GLN A 69 -2.93 -6.39 4.45
C GLN A 69 -2.49 -6.47 5.91
N LEU A 70 -1.29 -5.96 6.25
CA LEU A 70 -0.82 -5.92 7.65
C LEU A 70 -1.73 -5.05 8.52
N ALA A 71 -2.17 -3.90 8.01
CA ALA A 71 -3.11 -3.05 8.73
C ALA A 71 -4.44 -3.78 8.99
N LEU A 72 -4.96 -4.52 8.00
CA LEU A 72 -6.18 -5.32 8.17
C LEU A 72 -6.01 -6.42 9.23
N VAL A 73 -4.86 -7.08 9.26
CA VAL A 73 -4.54 -8.08 10.29
C VAL A 73 -4.54 -7.45 11.69
N HIS A 74 -3.90 -6.30 11.87
CA HIS A 74 -3.94 -5.60 13.17
C HIS A 74 -5.35 -5.15 13.55
N ARG A 75 -6.18 -4.68 12.60
CA ARG A 75 -7.60 -4.40 12.87
C ARG A 75 -8.35 -5.64 13.34
N ALA A 76 -8.15 -6.79 12.68
CA ALA A 76 -8.76 -8.06 13.07
C ALA A 76 -8.32 -8.55 14.46
N GLN A 77 -7.14 -8.10 14.93
CA GLN A 77 -6.62 -8.36 16.26
C GLN A 77 -7.02 -7.30 17.31
N ASN A 78 -7.92 -6.37 16.96
CA ASN A 78 -8.31 -5.23 17.80
C ASN A 78 -7.13 -4.32 18.20
N GLN A 79 -6.17 -4.13 17.29
CA GLN A 79 -5.00 -3.25 17.46
C GLN A 79 -5.03 -2.08 16.47
N PRO A 80 -6.02 -1.17 16.54
CA PRO A 80 -6.14 -0.05 15.61
C PRO A 80 -4.94 0.90 15.67
N GLU A 81 -4.27 1.02 16.82
CA GLU A 81 -3.08 1.84 17.04
C GLU A 81 -1.89 1.42 16.16
N LEU A 82 -1.81 0.13 15.79
CA LEU A 82 -0.81 -0.39 14.85
C LEU A 82 -1.28 -0.27 13.40
N ALA A 83 -2.59 -0.36 13.15
CA ALA A 83 -3.16 -0.24 11.81
C ALA A 83 -3.12 1.19 11.26
N VAL A 84 -3.46 2.19 12.07
CA VAL A 84 -3.53 3.61 11.68
C VAL A 84 -2.24 4.12 11.02
N PRO A 85 -1.03 3.98 11.60
CA PRO A 85 0.19 4.48 10.95
C PRO A 85 0.48 3.80 9.61
N LEU A 86 0.14 2.51 9.47
CA LEU A 86 0.30 1.77 8.22
C LEU A 86 -0.66 2.29 7.14
N LEU A 87 -1.91 2.58 7.50
CA LEU A 87 -2.91 3.15 6.58
C LEU A 87 -2.52 4.56 6.12
N ILE A 88 -2.03 5.41 7.02
CA ILE A 88 -1.51 6.76 6.67
C ILE A 88 -0.34 6.63 5.69
N GLN A 89 0.58 5.69 5.93
CA GLN A 89 1.71 5.45 5.04
C GLN A 89 1.25 5.12 3.61
N ILE A 90 0.21 4.29 3.46
CA ILE A 90 -0.34 3.92 2.15
C ILE A 90 -1.00 5.13 1.47
N VAL A 91 -1.78 5.94 2.19
CA VAL A 91 -2.40 7.15 1.63
C VAL A 91 -1.34 8.10 1.07
N LYS A 92 -0.22 8.29 1.80
CA LYS A 92 0.90 9.11 1.34
C LYS A 92 1.61 8.52 0.11
N SER A 93 1.78 7.21 0.08
CA SER A 93 2.53 6.52 -0.98
C SER A 93 1.72 6.35 -2.27
N GLN A 94 0.46 5.93 -2.16
CA GLN A 94 -0.39 5.59 -3.30
C GLN A 94 -1.25 6.75 -3.79
N ASN A 95 -1.23 7.91 -3.12
CA ASN A 95 -2.15 9.04 -3.33
C ASN A 95 -3.62 8.65 -3.03
N PRO A 96 -4.38 9.46 -2.28
CA PRO A 96 -5.77 9.14 -1.90
C PRO A 96 -6.72 8.95 -3.09
N THR A 97 -6.34 9.39 -4.30
CA THR A 97 -7.17 9.23 -5.52
C THR A 97 -7.06 7.86 -6.18
N ARG A 98 -6.03 7.06 -5.86
CA ARG A 98 -5.84 5.71 -6.39
C ARG A 98 -6.57 4.68 -5.53
N ASP A 99 -6.87 3.52 -6.09
CA ASP A 99 -7.70 2.51 -5.44
C ASP A 99 -7.17 2.07 -4.07
N LEU A 100 -5.87 1.82 -3.94
CA LEU A 100 -5.27 1.42 -2.67
C LEU A 100 -5.26 2.57 -1.64
N GLY A 101 -5.05 3.81 -2.10
CA GLY A 101 -5.15 5.01 -1.26
C GLY A 101 -6.57 5.26 -0.76
N LYS A 102 -7.58 5.11 -1.63
CA LYS A 102 -9.01 5.20 -1.26
C LYS A 102 -9.38 4.14 -0.23
N LYS A 103 -8.98 2.88 -0.45
CA LYS A 103 -9.20 1.79 0.51
C LYS A 103 -8.57 2.11 1.85
N ALA A 104 -7.30 2.52 1.88
CA ALA A 104 -6.63 2.88 3.13
C ALA A 104 -7.32 4.03 3.88
N TYR A 105 -7.74 5.07 3.16
CA TYR A 105 -8.49 6.18 3.76
C TYR A 105 -9.86 5.73 4.31
N GLN A 106 -10.57 4.88 3.58
CA GLN A 106 -11.83 4.30 4.04
C GLN A 106 -11.66 3.52 5.35
N GLN A 107 -10.58 2.76 5.50
CA GLN A 107 -10.28 2.07 6.76
C GLN A 107 -10.00 3.04 7.91
N LEU A 108 -9.32 4.18 7.65
CA LEU A 108 -9.12 5.22 8.66
C LEU A 108 -10.46 5.85 9.11
N PHE A 109 -11.38 6.06 8.17
CA PHE A 109 -12.72 6.56 8.46
C PHE A 109 -13.54 5.57 9.30
N GLU A 110 -13.53 4.28 8.93
CA GLU A 110 -14.21 3.22 9.70
C GLU A 110 -13.64 3.03 11.11
N LEU A 111 -12.37 3.36 11.33
CA LEU A 111 -11.74 3.35 12.65
C LEU A 111 -12.08 4.60 13.48
N GLY A 112 -12.76 5.59 12.91
CA GLY A 112 -13.01 6.88 13.56
C GLY A 112 -11.75 7.73 13.72
N PHE A 113 -10.68 7.43 12.98
CA PHE A 113 -9.46 8.25 13.00
C PHE A 113 -9.60 9.54 12.19
N VAL A 114 -10.48 9.53 11.18
CA VAL A 114 -10.88 10.72 10.41
C VAL A 114 -12.39 10.80 10.37
N ASP A 115 -12.92 12.03 10.37
CA ASP A 115 -14.37 12.25 10.52
C ASP A 115 -15.10 12.49 9.20
N THR A 116 -14.37 12.63 8.08
CA THR A 116 -14.96 12.93 6.77
C THR A 116 -14.64 11.80 5.79
N PRO A 117 -15.64 11.23 5.09
CA PRO A 117 -15.39 10.19 4.09
C PRO A 117 -14.77 10.78 2.81
N TYR A 118 -13.93 9.99 2.13
CA TYR A 118 -13.35 10.33 0.83
C TYR A 118 -13.35 9.11 -0.11
N PRO A 119 -13.74 9.27 -1.39
CA PRO A 119 -14.33 10.47 -1.98
C PRO A 119 -15.68 10.81 -1.33
N ARG A 120 -16.02 12.11 -1.25
CA ARG A 120 -17.31 12.54 -0.68
C ARG A 120 -18.44 11.89 -1.48
N GLN A 121 -19.33 11.16 -0.80
CA GLN A 121 -20.57 10.69 -1.41
C GLN A 121 -21.35 11.93 -1.86
N GLY A 122 -21.43 12.14 -3.18
CA GLY A 122 -22.05 13.33 -3.79
C GLY A 122 -21.18 14.09 -4.80
N SER A 123 -19.88 13.77 -4.95
CA SER A 123 -19.01 14.38 -5.97
C SER A 123 -18.84 13.54 -7.24
N GLY A 124 -19.74 12.57 -7.47
CA GLY A 124 -19.96 11.98 -8.79
C GLY A 124 -20.71 12.99 -9.64
N GLY A 125 -20.00 13.99 -10.15
CA GLY A 125 -20.55 14.98 -11.06
C GLY A 125 -21.23 14.30 -12.24
N SER A 126 -22.54 14.50 -12.32
CA SER A 126 -23.37 14.29 -13.49
C SER A 126 -22.71 14.90 -14.73
N THR A 127 -22.09 14.09 -15.58
CA THR A 127 -21.93 14.42 -17.00
C THR A 127 -23.20 13.97 -17.73
N SER A 128 -24.23 14.79 -17.62
CA SER A 128 -25.36 14.81 -18.56
C SER A 128 -25.42 16.19 -19.21
N GLN A 129 -25.44 16.17 -20.55
CA GLN A 129 -25.95 17.18 -21.48
C GLN A 129 -25.21 18.53 -21.57
N LYS A 130 -24.46 18.70 -22.67
CA LYS A 130 -24.87 19.57 -23.79
C LYS A 130 -24.11 19.21 -25.06
#